data_AF-A0A3D0KSQ6-F1
#
_entry.id   AF-A0A3D0KSQ6-F1
#
_cell.length_a   1.000
_cell.length_b   1.000
_cell.length_c   1.000
_cell.angle_alpha   90.00
_cell.angle_beta   90.00
_cell.angle_gamma   90.00
#
_symmetry.space_group_name_H-M   'P 1'
#
loop_
_entity.id
_entity.type
_entity.pdbx_description
1 polymer ?
#
loop_
_entity_poly.entity_id
_entity_poly.type
_entity_poly.pdbx_seq_one_letter_code
_entity_poly.pdbx_strand_id
1 'polypeptide(L)'
;EPELWQQPDMSGRQFDFLKECVDELARDLAARGQPLVIRIGDAASVLAELCAAHGVQRIHAHQETWNGWTYARDRRVMGWACSAGIEFLEYQQFGVHRRMTSRRGWASRWDQLMGQPMLPAPNHLPASDVSSDVVSASWPAPRDIGIADDPCPHRQRGGRQAGLHLMSSFFETRGRDYRAAMATPVKAGDSCSRLSAYLAFGCLSVREVWQESQAQRARGRHGWATQIKSFESRLHWHCHFIQKLEDEPAVEFRPFHPAYHALEKGGSDAAARLAAWQSGQTGYPLVDACMRYLDAGGWLTFRMRAMVMSFA
;
A
#
# COMPACT_ATOMS: atom_id res chain seq x y z
N GLU A 1 12.38 10.24 0.84
CA GLU A 1 12.16 11.43 -0.01
C GLU A 1 11.24 12.40 0.71
N PRO A 2 11.71 13.54 1.24
CA PRO A 2 10.87 14.50 1.96
C PRO A 2 9.69 15.03 1.13
N GLU A 3 9.90 15.30 -0.15
CA GLU A 3 8.85 15.83 -1.06
C GLU A 3 7.66 14.88 -1.24
N LEU A 4 7.87 13.56 -1.18
CA LEU A 4 6.78 12.59 -1.19
C LEU A 4 5.90 12.77 0.05
N TRP A 5 6.51 12.89 1.22
CA TRP A 5 5.79 12.99 2.49
C TRP A 5 5.08 14.34 2.70
N GLN A 6 5.37 15.32 1.85
CA GLN A 6 4.67 16.60 1.78
C GLN A 6 3.49 16.58 0.79
N GLN A 7 3.26 15.48 0.06
CA GLN A 7 2.11 15.37 -0.82
C GLN A 7 0.79 15.37 -0.01
N PRO A 8 -0.30 15.97 -0.53
CA PRO A 8 -1.55 16.12 0.21
C PRO A 8 -2.24 14.81 0.63
N ASP A 9 -1.91 13.69 -0.01
CA ASP A 9 -2.45 12.35 0.24
C ASP A 9 -1.59 11.52 1.22
N MET A 10 -0.57 12.15 1.81
CA MET A 10 0.32 11.55 2.82
C MET A 10 -0.05 12.00 4.23
N SER A 11 0.24 11.16 5.22
CA SER A 11 -0.14 11.37 6.62
C SER A 11 0.89 10.81 7.60
N GLY A 12 0.93 11.36 8.82
CA GLY A 12 1.80 10.88 9.89
C GLY A 12 1.51 9.43 10.28
N ARG A 13 0.23 9.00 10.26
CA ARG A 13 -0.13 7.60 10.54
C ARG A 13 0.39 6.61 9.50
N GLN A 14 0.49 7.01 8.22
CA GLN A 14 1.13 6.20 7.18
C GLN A 14 2.64 6.14 7.38
N PHE A 15 3.26 7.27 7.74
CA PHE A 15 4.69 7.34 8.02
C PHE A 15 5.09 6.45 9.19
N ASP A 16 4.34 6.52 10.29
CA ASP A 16 4.57 5.68 11.46
C ASP A 16 4.42 4.18 11.15
N PHE A 17 3.41 3.82 10.33
CA PHE A 17 3.22 2.44 9.90
C PHE A 17 4.40 1.96 9.04
N LEU A 18 4.86 2.78 8.09
CA LEU A 18 6.01 2.45 7.26
C LEU A 18 7.27 2.28 8.13
N LYS A 19 7.52 3.23 9.03
CA LYS A 19 8.65 3.19 9.97
C LYS A 19 8.69 1.87 10.72
N GLU A 20 7.55 1.43 11.26
CA GLU A 20 7.45 0.13 11.94
C GLU A 20 7.71 -1.07 11.00
N CYS A 21 7.22 -1.06 9.75
CA CYS A 21 7.56 -2.11 8.77
C CYS A 21 9.07 -2.11 8.45
N VAL A 22 9.68 -0.93 8.29
CA VAL A 22 11.09 -0.78 7.93
C VAL A 22 12.02 -1.12 9.10
N ASP A 23 11.66 -0.80 10.34
CA ASP A 23 12.39 -1.21 11.54
C ASP A 23 12.38 -2.74 11.72
N GLU A 24 11.31 -3.42 11.30
CA GLU A 24 11.29 -4.89 11.23
C GLU A 24 12.17 -5.43 10.11
N LEU A 25 12.10 -4.83 8.91
CA LEU A 25 12.96 -5.20 7.79
C LEU A 25 14.45 -5.03 8.13
N ALA A 26 14.82 -3.95 8.82
CA ALA A 26 16.19 -3.70 9.24
C ALA A 26 16.71 -4.81 10.16
N ARG A 27 15.90 -5.26 11.12
CA ARG A 27 16.24 -6.40 11.99
C ARG A 27 16.36 -7.71 11.21
N ASP A 28 15.44 -7.96 10.28
CA ASP A 28 15.43 -9.17 9.46
C ASP A 28 16.64 -9.25 8.52
N LEU A 29 17.07 -8.13 7.95
CA LEU A 29 18.29 -8.05 7.13
C LEU A 29 19.55 -8.20 7.99
N ALA A 30 19.60 -7.54 9.15
CA ALA A 30 20.75 -7.62 10.05
C ALA A 30 20.98 -9.06 10.53
N ALA A 31 19.91 -9.77 10.87
CA ALA A 31 19.96 -11.20 11.21
C ALA A 31 20.46 -12.10 10.07
N ARG A 32 20.46 -11.61 8.83
CA ARG A 32 20.95 -12.29 7.64
C ARG A 32 22.32 -11.80 7.17
N GLY A 33 22.95 -10.87 7.88
CA GLY A 33 24.33 -10.45 7.62
C GLY A 33 24.49 -9.11 6.89
N GLN A 34 23.41 -8.35 6.66
CA GLN A 34 23.50 -7.00 6.08
C GLN A 34 22.62 -5.99 6.82
N PRO A 35 23.08 -4.74 7.02
CA PRO A 35 22.22 -3.69 7.55
C PRO A 35 21.21 -3.21 6.50
N LEU A 36 20.15 -2.55 6.94
CA LEU A 36 19.35 -1.71 6.07
C LEU A 36 19.92 -0.29 6.06
N VAL A 37 20.23 0.23 4.87
CA VAL A 37 20.69 1.61 4.69
C VAL A 37 19.48 2.50 4.42
N ILE A 38 19.28 3.52 5.26
CA ILE A 38 18.21 4.52 5.11
C ILE A 38 18.85 5.85 4.74
N ARG A 39 18.43 6.42 3.60
CA ARG A 39 18.89 7.73 3.12
C ARG A 39 17.71 8.68 2.97
N ILE A 40 17.95 9.97 3.23
CA ILE A 40 16.95 11.03 3.14
C ILE A 40 17.43 12.03 2.09
N GLY A 41 16.62 12.25 1.06
CA GLY A 41 16.93 13.17 -0.03
C GLY A 41 16.07 12.88 -1.26
N ASP A 42 16.39 13.55 -2.36
CA ASP A 42 15.91 13.21 -3.70
C ASP A 42 16.47 11.85 -4.13
N ALA A 43 15.61 10.96 -4.63
CA ALA A 43 16.00 9.59 -4.94
C ALA A 43 17.10 9.50 -6.00
N ALA A 44 17.03 10.30 -7.08
CA ALA A 44 18.02 10.23 -8.15
C ALA A 44 19.40 10.70 -7.66
N SER A 45 19.43 11.79 -6.89
CA SER A 45 20.66 12.35 -6.31
C SER A 45 21.31 11.37 -5.32
N VAL A 46 20.52 10.82 -4.39
CA VAL A 46 21.00 9.85 -3.39
C VAL A 46 21.50 8.56 -4.06
N LEU A 47 20.77 8.04 -5.04
CA LEU A 47 21.20 6.85 -5.77
C LEU A 47 22.48 7.11 -6.58
N ALA A 48 22.64 8.33 -7.13
CA ALA A 48 23.86 8.71 -7.83
C ALA A 48 25.09 8.72 -6.92
N GLU A 49 24.97 9.30 -5.73
CA GLU A 49 26.03 9.28 -4.73
C GLU A 49 26.42 7.85 -4.33
N LEU A 50 25.42 7.02 -4.01
CA LEU A 50 25.65 5.62 -3.63
C LEU A 50 26.30 4.81 -4.77
N CYS A 51 25.84 5.00 -6.01
CA CYS A 51 26.39 4.28 -7.14
C CYS A 51 27.84 4.69 -7.41
N ALA A 52 28.16 5.98 -7.30
CA ALA A 52 29.53 6.48 -7.44
C ALA A 52 30.44 5.99 -6.31
N ALA A 53 29.97 6.00 -5.06
CA ALA A 53 30.75 5.58 -3.89
C ALA A 53 31.10 4.09 -3.89
N HIS A 54 30.20 3.24 -4.40
CA HIS A 54 30.37 1.78 -4.33
C HIS A 54 30.60 1.09 -5.67
N GLY A 55 30.68 1.84 -6.77
CA GLY A 55 30.81 1.26 -8.11
C GLY A 55 29.63 0.33 -8.45
N VAL A 56 28.42 0.70 -8.02
CA VAL A 56 27.20 -0.08 -8.31
C VAL A 56 27.02 -0.15 -9.82
N GLN A 57 26.68 -1.34 -10.32
CA GLN A 57 26.41 -1.56 -11.75
C GLN A 57 24.93 -1.79 -12.03
N ARG A 58 24.16 -2.12 -10.99
CA ARG A 58 22.77 -2.54 -11.13
C ARG A 58 21.93 -2.15 -9.91
N ILE A 59 20.72 -1.68 -10.18
CA ILE A 59 19.68 -1.41 -9.18
C ILE A 59 18.52 -2.39 -9.41
N HIS A 60 18.03 -2.98 -8.32
CA HIS A 60 16.87 -3.88 -8.32
C HIS A 60 15.70 -3.21 -7.58
N ALA A 61 14.54 -3.12 -8.21
CA ALA A 61 13.35 -2.49 -7.63
C ALA A 61 12.07 -3.24 -8.02
N HIS A 62 10.99 -3.03 -7.27
CA HIS A 62 9.66 -3.43 -7.73
C HIS A 62 9.06 -2.32 -8.59
N GLN A 63 8.20 -2.72 -9.54
CA GLN A 63 7.36 -1.80 -10.29
C GLN A 63 6.40 -1.10 -9.32
N GLU A 64 6.53 0.22 -9.21
CA GLU A 64 5.58 1.07 -8.47
C GLU A 64 4.31 1.33 -9.31
N THR A 65 3.16 1.40 -8.65
CA THR A 65 1.85 1.64 -9.28
C THR A 65 0.99 2.62 -8.46
N TRP A 66 1.62 3.58 -7.79
CA TRP A 66 0.93 4.50 -6.88
C TRP A 66 0.34 5.72 -7.60
N ASN A 67 0.96 6.89 -7.54
CA ASN A 67 0.42 8.14 -8.08
C ASN A 67 1.37 8.81 -9.07
N GLY A 68 0.93 9.92 -9.67
CA GLY A 68 1.66 10.66 -10.68
C GLY A 68 3.00 11.20 -10.17
N TRP A 69 3.09 11.52 -8.86
CA TRP A 69 4.34 11.94 -8.24
C TRP A 69 5.37 10.81 -8.25
N THR A 70 5.00 9.62 -7.79
CA THR A 70 5.92 8.46 -7.77
C THR A 70 6.30 8.02 -9.18
N TYR A 71 5.37 8.11 -10.14
CA TYR A 71 5.66 7.82 -11.54
C TYR A 71 6.69 8.81 -12.13
N ALA A 72 6.54 10.11 -11.83
CA ALA A 72 7.51 11.12 -12.24
C ALA A 72 8.89 10.89 -11.61
N ARG A 73 8.94 10.51 -10.32
CA ARG A 73 10.18 10.10 -9.65
C ARG A 73 10.85 8.94 -10.37
N ASP A 74 10.12 7.85 -10.62
CA ASP A 74 10.68 6.66 -11.26
C ASP A 74 11.24 6.98 -12.65
N ARG A 75 10.55 7.83 -13.43
CA ARG A 75 11.08 8.32 -14.71
C ARG A 75 12.39 9.09 -14.57
N ARG A 76 12.54 9.93 -13.54
CA ARG A 76 13.79 10.65 -13.27
C ARG A 76 14.91 9.66 -12.91
N VAL A 77 14.64 8.72 -12.00
CA VAL A 77 15.61 7.71 -11.54
C VAL A 77 16.04 6.82 -12.71
N MET A 78 15.10 6.28 -13.49
CA MET A 78 15.42 5.42 -14.65
C MET A 78 16.16 6.19 -15.74
N GLY A 79 15.78 7.45 -16.00
CA GLY A 79 16.46 8.31 -16.97
C GLY A 79 17.91 8.58 -16.55
N TRP A 80 18.11 8.90 -15.27
CA TRP A 80 19.45 9.06 -14.69
C TRP A 80 20.26 7.75 -14.77
N ALA A 81 19.71 6.62 -14.31
CA ALA A 81 20.39 5.33 -14.31
C ALA A 81 20.86 4.93 -15.71
N CYS A 82 20.00 5.11 -16.72
CA CYS A 82 20.34 4.90 -18.12
C CYS A 82 21.51 5.79 -18.58
N SER A 83 21.49 7.09 -18.26
CA SER A 83 22.57 8.02 -18.62
C SER A 83 23.90 7.70 -17.92
N ALA A 84 23.84 7.12 -16.72
CA ALA A 84 24.99 6.75 -15.92
C ALA A 84 25.51 5.32 -16.22
N GLY A 85 24.89 4.59 -17.16
CA GLY A 85 25.26 3.21 -17.47
C GLY A 85 24.93 2.20 -16.37
N ILE A 86 24.00 2.55 -15.46
CA ILE A 86 23.51 1.68 -14.39
C ILE A 86 22.33 0.85 -14.90
N GLU A 87 22.42 -0.47 -14.82
CA GLU A 87 21.32 -1.36 -15.19
C GLU A 87 20.19 -1.28 -14.15
N PHE A 88 18.99 -0.90 -14.57
CA PHE A 88 17.82 -0.81 -13.68
C PHE A 88 16.85 -1.96 -13.96
N LEU A 89 16.71 -2.90 -13.02
CA LEU A 89 15.84 -4.07 -13.13
C LEU A 89 14.59 -3.91 -12.27
N GLU A 90 13.43 -3.91 -12.93
CA GLU A 90 12.13 -3.84 -12.27
C GLU A 90 11.42 -5.21 -12.22
N TYR A 91 10.85 -5.54 -11.06
CA TYR A 91 10.05 -6.74 -10.84
C TYR A 91 8.58 -6.41 -10.63
N GLN A 92 7.71 -7.20 -11.26
CA GLN A 92 6.27 -7.08 -11.04
C GLN A 92 5.90 -7.50 -9.61
N GLN A 93 5.29 -6.60 -8.83
CA GLN A 93 4.96 -6.84 -7.42
C GLN A 93 3.68 -7.69 -7.25
N PHE A 94 2.65 -7.40 -8.03
CA PHE A 94 1.36 -8.09 -8.03
C PHE A 94 0.72 -8.02 -9.42
N GLY A 95 -0.53 -8.50 -9.58
CA GLY A 95 -1.16 -8.72 -10.88
C GLY A 95 -1.62 -7.45 -11.62
N VAL A 96 -0.78 -6.42 -11.65
CA VAL A 96 -0.88 -5.25 -12.53
C VAL A 96 0.18 -5.38 -13.60
N HIS A 97 -0.23 -5.28 -14.86
CA HIS A 97 0.61 -5.42 -16.02
C HIS A 97 0.72 -4.06 -16.70
N ARG A 98 1.94 -3.52 -16.76
CA ARG A 98 2.22 -2.26 -17.45
C ARG A 98 2.02 -2.40 -18.96
N ARG A 99 1.65 -1.30 -19.62
CA ARG A 99 1.56 -1.17 -21.09
C ARG A 99 0.60 -2.17 -21.77
N MET A 100 -0.48 -2.54 -21.10
CA MET A 100 -1.53 -3.34 -21.73
C MET A 100 -2.30 -2.49 -22.75
N THR A 101 -2.40 -2.97 -24.00
CA THR A 101 -3.27 -2.36 -25.02
C THR A 101 -4.72 -2.81 -24.90
N SER A 102 -4.97 -3.91 -24.17
CA SER A 102 -6.30 -4.45 -23.89
C SER A 102 -6.30 -5.24 -22.59
N ARG A 103 -7.40 -5.17 -21.82
CA ARG A 103 -7.60 -5.98 -20.61
C ARG A 103 -8.00 -7.43 -20.88
N ARG A 104 -8.14 -7.83 -22.15
CA ARG A 104 -8.43 -9.22 -22.52
C ARG A 104 -7.31 -10.12 -22.00
N GLY A 105 -7.68 -11.18 -21.27
CA GLY A 105 -6.71 -12.11 -20.69
C GLY A 105 -6.02 -11.63 -19.41
N TRP A 106 -6.34 -10.43 -18.89
CA TRP A 106 -5.77 -9.93 -17.63
C TRP A 106 -5.99 -10.90 -16.46
N ALA A 107 -7.22 -11.41 -16.30
CA ALA A 107 -7.55 -12.38 -15.23
C ALA A 107 -6.69 -13.65 -15.31
N SER A 108 -6.48 -14.21 -16.51
CA SER A 108 -5.65 -15.40 -16.68
C SER A 108 -4.18 -15.14 -16.35
N ARG A 109 -3.64 -13.95 -16.69
CA ARG A 109 -2.28 -13.56 -16.31
C ARG A 109 -2.15 -13.35 -14.80
N TRP A 110 -3.18 -12.77 -14.19
CA TRP A 110 -3.27 -12.62 -12.74
C TRP A 110 -3.23 -14.00 -12.07
N ASP A 111 -4.08 -14.95 -12.49
CA ASP A 111 -4.11 -16.31 -11.95
C ASP A 111 -2.75 -17.02 -12.13
N GLN A 112 -2.13 -16.89 -13.29
CA GLN A 112 -0.80 -17.43 -13.55
C GLN A 112 0.24 -16.86 -12.59
N LEU A 113 0.26 -15.53 -12.39
CA LEU A 113 1.21 -14.87 -11.49
C LEU A 113 0.99 -15.28 -10.03
N MET A 114 -0.26 -15.42 -9.59
CA MET A 114 -0.60 -15.83 -8.23
C MET A 114 -0.35 -17.32 -7.98
N GLY A 115 -0.36 -18.13 -9.03
CA GLY A 115 -0.02 -19.56 -8.99
C GLY A 115 1.48 -19.86 -9.05
N GLN A 116 2.33 -18.88 -9.35
CA GLN A 116 3.79 -19.08 -9.35
C GLN A 116 4.31 -19.39 -7.94
N PRO A 117 5.38 -20.21 -7.80
CA PRO A 117 6.01 -20.44 -6.51
C PRO A 117 6.41 -19.12 -5.81
N MET A 118 6.29 -19.09 -4.48
CA MET A 118 6.90 -18.03 -3.68
C MET A 118 8.41 -18.24 -3.61
N LEU A 119 9.15 -17.14 -3.70
CA LEU A 119 10.60 -17.18 -3.49
C LEU A 119 10.88 -17.30 -1.98
N PRO A 120 11.78 -18.19 -1.56
CA PRO A 120 12.20 -18.24 -0.16
C PRO A 120 12.98 -16.97 0.19
N ALA A 121 12.89 -16.54 1.44
CA ALA A 121 13.80 -15.53 1.95
C ALA A 121 15.24 -16.05 1.89
N PRO A 122 16.23 -15.20 1.58
CA PRO A 122 17.63 -15.60 1.62
C PRO A 122 18.02 -16.02 3.05
N ASN A 123 18.83 -17.07 3.16
CA ASN A 123 19.35 -17.54 4.45
C ASN A 123 20.48 -16.64 4.96
N HIS A 124 21.27 -16.09 4.04
CA HIS A 124 22.41 -15.24 4.33
C HIS A 124 22.58 -14.23 3.19
N LEU A 125 23.01 -13.02 3.53
CA LEU A 125 23.34 -11.94 2.62
C LEU A 125 24.85 -11.69 2.68
N PRO A 126 25.54 -11.58 1.53
CA PRO A 126 26.98 -11.40 1.52
C PRO A 126 27.38 -10.13 2.28
N ALA A 127 28.47 -10.18 3.04
CA ALA A 127 28.97 -8.99 3.73
C ALA A 127 29.26 -7.86 2.71
N SER A 128 28.95 -6.63 3.09
CA SER A 128 29.22 -5.45 2.28
C SER A 128 29.78 -4.35 3.17
N ASP A 129 30.71 -3.55 2.64
CA ASP A 129 31.42 -2.50 3.38
C ASP A 129 30.61 -1.20 3.53
N VAL A 130 29.31 -1.23 3.25
CA VAL A 130 28.36 -0.12 3.49
C VAL A 130 28.19 0.20 4.97
N SER A 131 29.00 -0.36 5.88
CA SER A 131 28.97 -0.01 7.31
C SER A 131 29.19 1.49 7.56
N SER A 132 29.97 2.15 6.69
CA SER A 132 30.19 3.60 6.73
C SER A 132 28.99 4.42 6.20
N ASP A 133 28.16 3.82 5.34
CA ASP A 133 26.93 4.40 4.80
C ASP A 133 25.69 4.05 5.60
N VAL A 134 25.83 3.15 6.59
CA VAL A 134 24.88 3.06 7.70
C VAL A 134 25.00 4.36 8.48
N VAL A 135 24.32 5.39 7.99
CA VAL A 135 23.92 6.46 8.88
C VAL A 135 23.03 5.76 9.91
N SER A 136 23.50 5.69 11.14
CA SER A 136 22.66 5.47 12.32
C SER A 136 21.70 6.65 12.49
N ALA A 137 21.05 7.07 11.40
CA ALA A 137 20.01 8.06 11.43
C ALA A 137 18.84 7.36 12.07
N SER A 138 18.68 7.61 13.37
CA SER A 138 17.34 7.67 13.93
C SER A 138 16.44 8.36 12.90
N TRP A 139 15.29 7.74 12.61
CA TRP A 139 14.31 8.32 11.70
C TRP A 139 14.16 9.82 11.97
N PRO A 140 14.15 10.67 10.92
CA PRO A 140 13.93 12.09 11.12
C PRO A 140 12.62 12.25 11.89
N ALA A 141 12.52 13.28 12.75
CA ALA A 141 11.22 13.56 13.32
C ALA A 141 10.26 13.85 12.15
N PRO A 142 9.00 13.40 12.18
CA PRO A 142 8.06 13.63 11.07
C PRO A 142 8.00 15.11 10.65
N ARG A 143 8.08 16.03 11.62
CA ARG A 143 8.14 17.47 11.39
C ARG A 143 9.34 17.92 10.56
N ASP A 144 10.50 17.29 10.72
CA ASP A 144 11.74 17.67 10.02
C ASP A 144 11.66 17.41 8.52
N ILE A 145 10.74 16.54 8.09
CA ILE A 145 10.48 16.23 6.68
C ILE A 145 9.14 16.78 6.18
N GLY A 146 8.48 17.64 6.98
CA GLY A 146 7.26 18.34 6.59
C GLY A 146 5.97 17.55 6.81
N ILE A 147 5.99 16.50 7.62
CA ILE A 147 4.79 15.73 7.97
C ILE A 147 4.08 16.42 9.14
N ALA A 148 2.79 16.72 8.96
CA ALA A 148 1.95 17.29 10.00
C ALA A 148 1.71 16.32 11.17
N ASP A 149 1.38 16.86 12.35
CA ASP A 149 0.95 16.03 13.47
C ASP A 149 -0.33 15.28 13.12
N ASP A 150 -0.32 13.99 13.38
CA ASP A 150 -1.44 13.10 13.06
C ASP A 150 -1.65 12.10 14.20
N PRO A 151 -2.24 12.53 15.33
CA PRO A 151 -2.47 11.66 16.47
C PRO A 151 -3.56 10.64 16.13
N CYS A 152 -3.14 9.45 15.68
CA CYS A 152 -4.01 8.31 15.35
C CYS A 152 -3.78 7.17 16.36
N PRO A 153 -4.27 7.29 17.62
CA PRO A 153 -3.88 6.40 18.72
C PRO A 153 -4.34 4.94 18.52
N HIS A 154 -5.35 4.70 17.70
CA HIS A 154 -5.87 3.36 17.41
C HIS A 154 -5.43 2.84 16.04
N ARG A 155 -4.36 3.41 15.45
CA ARG A 155 -3.81 2.94 14.18
C ARG A 155 -3.38 1.48 14.28
N GLN A 156 -3.47 0.77 13.15
CA GLN A 156 -2.78 -0.51 13.03
C GLN A 156 -1.27 -0.29 13.10
N ARG A 157 -0.55 -1.24 13.71
CA ARG A 157 0.91 -1.23 13.73
C ARG A 157 1.49 -1.93 12.52
N GLY A 158 2.57 -1.38 11.98
CA GLY A 158 3.35 -1.97 10.89
C GLY A 158 4.14 -3.20 11.31
N GLY A 159 4.82 -3.80 10.34
CA GLY A 159 5.59 -5.04 10.49
C GLY A 159 4.94 -6.22 9.77
N ARG A 160 5.76 -7.08 9.17
CA ARG A 160 5.32 -8.31 8.49
C ARG A 160 4.72 -9.28 9.50
N GLN A 161 5.30 -9.43 10.68
CA GLN A 161 4.77 -10.31 11.74
C GLN A 161 3.34 -9.93 12.15
N ALA A 162 3.06 -8.64 12.33
CA ALA A 162 1.71 -8.16 12.63
C ALA A 162 0.71 -8.52 11.49
N GLY A 163 1.14 -8.39 10.23
CA GLY A 163 0.36 -8.81 9.07
C GLY A 163 0.08 -10.32 9.06
N LEU A 164 1.09 -11.15 9.36
CA LEU A 164 0.95 -12.61 9.43
C LEU A 164 -0.01 -13.04 10.55
N HIS A 165 0.05 -12.40 11.72
CA HIS A 165 -0.88 -12.65 12.83
C HIS A 165 -2.33 -12.28 12.46
N LEU A 166 -2.51 -11.15 11.76
CA LEU A 166 -3.84 -10.76 11.26
C LEU A 166 -4.37 -11.75 10.20
N MET A 167 -3.49 -12.25 9.33
CA MET A 167 -3.84 -13.24 8.31
C MET A 167 -4.23 -14.59 8.95
N SER A 168 -3.41 -15.12 9.86
CA SER A 168 -3.71 -16.35 10.60
C SER A 168 -5.02 -16.23 11.38
N SER A 169 -5.18 -15.18 12.21
CA SER A 169 -6.44 -14.97 12.94
C SER A 169 -7.66 -14.81 12.03
N PHE A 170 -7.50 -14.22 10.84
CA PHE A 170 -8.57 -14.12 9.86
C PHE A 170 -8.99 -15.49 9.34
N PHE A 171 -8.05 -16.32 8.88
CA PHE A 171 -8.35 -17.62 8.32
C PHE A 171 -8.71 -18.69 9.36
N GLU A 172 -8.31 -18.51 10.62
CA GLU A 172 -8.63 -19.45 11.70
C GLU A 172 -9.99 -19.15 12.33
N THR A 173 -10.28 -17.88 12.61
CA THR A 173 -11.44 -17.50 13.42
C THR A 173 -12.25 -16.34 12.83
N ARG A 174 -11.66 -15.15 12.67
CA ARG A 174 -12.39 -13.89 12.41
C ARG A 174 -13.15 -13.88 11.08
N GLY A 175 -12.63 -14.59 10.08
CA GLY A 175 -13.19 -14.65 8.72
C GLY A 175 -14.41 -15.55 8.56
N ARG A 176 -14.88 -16.24 9.61
CA ARG A 176 -15.98 -17.22 9.54
C ARG A 176 -17.29 -16.64 8.99
N ASP A 177 -17.58 -15.37 9.27
CA ASP A 177 -18.79 -14.68 8.81
C ASP A 177 -18.47 -13.53 7.84
N TYR A 178 -17.25 -13.52 7.27
CA TYR A 178 -16.69 -12.41 6.50
C TYR A 178 -17.64 -11.84 5.46
N ARG A 179 -18.31 -12.69 4.66
CA ARG A 179 -19.23 -12.27 3.59
C ARG A 179 -20.34 -11.36 4.08
N ALA A 180 -20.95 -11.69 5.22
CA ALA A 180 -22.04 -10.90 5.79
C ALA A 180 -21.50 -9.75 6.66
N ALA A 181 -20.48 -10.02 7.48
CA ALA A 181 -19.96 -9.09 8.45
C ALA A 181 -19.22 -7.89 7.83
N MET A 182 -18.58 -8.05 6.66
CA MET A 182 -17.90 -6.94 5.97
C MET A 182 -18.83 -5.77 5.63
N ALA A 183 -20.14 -6.03 5.54
CA ALA A 183 -21.12 -5.06 5.08
C ALA A 183 -21.58 -4.08 6.17
N THR A 184 -21.35 -4.40 7.44
CA THR A 184 -21.79 -3.56 8.57
C THR A 184 -20.62 -2.83 9.21
N PRO A 185 -20.75 -1.53 9.53
CA PRO A 185 -19.71 -0.78 10.24
C PRO A 185 -19.37 -1.39 11.61
N VAL A 186 -20.33 -2.08 12.25
CA VAL A 186 -20.17 -2.62 13.61
C VAL A 186 -19.26 -3.85 13.64
N LYS A 187 -19.42 -4.78 12.69
CA LYS A 187 -18.66 -6.05 12.69
C LYS A 187 -17.44 -6.05 11.78
N ALA A 188 -17.41 -5.17 10.77
CA ALA A 188 -16.36 -5.20 9.76
C ALA A 188 -14.96 -4.94 10.34
N GLY A 189 -14.84 -4.18 11.42
CA GLY A 189 -13.56 -3.96 12.11
C GLY A 189 -12.90 -5.28 12.53
N ASP A 190 -13.70 -6.19 13.11
CA ASP A 190 -13.22 -7.45 13.65
C ASP A 190 -13.18 -8.56 12.60
N SER A 191 -14.18 -8.63 11.72
CA SER A 191 -14.35 -9.75 10.79
C SER A 191 -13.60 -9.59 9.46
N CYS A 192 -13.20 -8.38 9.06
CA CYS A 192 -12.37 -8.20 7.87
C CYS A 192 -10.91 -8.60 8.13
N SER A 193 -10.17 -8.93 7.07
CA SER A 193 -8.78 -9.39 7.21
C SER A 193 -7.86 -8.36 7.85
N ARG A 194 -8.16 -7.07 7.68
CA ARG A 194 -7.32 -5.92 8.11
C ARG A 194 -5.93 -5.91 7.46
N LEU A 195 -5.78 -6.59 6.30
CA LEU A 195 -4.50 -6.73 5.59
C LEU A 195 -4.16 -5.57 4.64
N SER A 196 -5.06 -4.60 4.43
CA SER A 196 -4.90 -3.58 3.39
C SER A 196 -3.61 -2.75 3.51
N ALA A 197 -3.21 -2.36 4.72
CA ALA A 197 -1.98 -1.59 4.93
C ALA A 197 -0.71 -2.43 4.68
N TYR A 198 -0.71 -3.69 5.11
CA TYR A 198 0.42 -4.61 4.89
C TYR A 198 0.59 -4.98 3.42
N LEU A 199 -0.51 -5.05 2.65
CA LEU A 199 -0.47 -5.22 1.21
C LEU A 199 0.03 -3.95 0.51
N ALA A 200 -0.45 -2.77 0.92
CA ALA A 200 -0.05 -1.49 0.32
C ALA A 200 1.45 -1.20 0.51
N PHE A 201 2.02 -1.48 1.68
CA PHE A 201 3.45 -1.31 1.96
C PHE A 201 4.30 -2.54 1.64
N GLY A 202 3.72 -3.59 1.05
CA GLY A 202 4.46 -4.80 0.65
C GLY A 202 5.00 -5.65 1.80
N CYS A 203 4.57 -5.43 3.05
CA CYS A 203 4.95 -6.25 4.20
C CYS A 203 4.37 -7.68 4.06
N LEU A 204 3.29 -7.85 3.30
CA LEU A 204 2.79 -9.14 2.77
C LEU A 204 2.64 -9.07 1.25
N SER A 205 2.93 -10.17 0.55
CA SER A 205 2.72 -10.25 -0.90
C SER A 205 1.27 -10.70 -1.21
N VAL A 206 0.66 -10.15 -2.27
CA VAL A 206 -0.68 -10.59 -2.71
C VAL A 206 -0.68 -12.07 -3.07
N ARG A 207 0.43 -12.57 -3.66
CA ARG A 207 0.62 -13.98 -4.00
C ARG A 207 0.62 -14.87 -2.76
N GLU A 208 1.31 -14.45 -1.71
CA GLU A 208 1.35 -15.16 -0.43
C GLU A 208 -0.05 -15.28 0.16
N VAL A 209 -0.78 -14.16 0.24
CA VAL A 209 -2.12 -14.13 0.81
C VAL A 209 -3.12 -14.94 -0.03
N TRP A 210 -2.97 -14.95 -1.36
CA TRP A 210 -3.77 -15.78 -2.26
C TRP A 210 -3.48 -17.28 -2.06
N GLN A 211 -2.22 -17.68 -2.02
CA GLN A 211 -1.86 -19.10 -1.85
C GLN A 211 -2.32 -19.62 -0.49
N GLU A 212 -2.21 -18.80 0.57
CA GLU A 212 -2.76 -19.12 1.88
C GLU A 212 -4.29 -19.28 1.82
N SER A 213 -5.01 -18.39 1.13
CA SER A 213 -6.47 -18.52 0.99
C SER A 213 -6.86 -19.81 0.27
N GLN A 214 -6.13 -20.17 -0.78
CA GLN A 214 -6.33 -21.42 -1.52
C GLN A 214 -6.08 -22.65 -0.63
N ALA A 215 -5.00 -22.64 0.16
CA ALA A 215 -4.70 -23.71 1.11
C ALA A 215 -5.78 -23.85 2.18
N GLN A 216 -6.26 -22.75 2.74
CA GLN A 216 -7.33 -22.74 3.74
C GLN A 216 -8.66 -23.23 3.17
N ARG A 217 -8.95 -22.90 1.91
CA ARG A 217 -10.12 -23.41 1.19
C ARG A 217 -10.04 -24.91 0.96
N ALA A 218 -8.86 -25.42 0.60
CA ALA A 218 -8.61 -26.84 0.39
C ALA A 218 -8.78 -27.69 1.67
N ARG A 219 -8.56 -27.11 2.87
CA ARG A 219 -8.85 -27.76 4.16
C ARG A 219 -10.34 -28.10 4.35
N GLY A 220 -11.24 -27.52 3.57
CA GLY A 220 -12.65 -27.93 3.54
C GLY A 220 -13.44 -27.66 4.83
N ARG A 221 -13.03 -26.69 5.66
CA ARG A 221 -13.71 -26.37 6.92
C ARG A 221 -15.16 -25.95 6.65
N HIS A 222 -16.11 -26.55 7.37
CA HIS A 222 -17.54 -26.28 7.22
C HIS A 222 -17.84 -24.77 7.37
N GLY A 223 -18.57 -24.21 6.41
CA GLY A 223 -18.96 -22.80 6.39
C GLY A 223 -17.89 -21.82 5.88
N TRP A 224 -16.64 -22.25 5.65
CA TRP A 224 -15.55 -21.35 5.24
C TRP A 224 -15.42 -21.12 3.74
N ALA A 225 -15.81 -22.10 2.91
CA ALA A 225 -15.58 -22.04 1.46
C ALA A 225 -16.17 -20.77 0.81
N THR A 226 -17.38 -20.38 1.19
CA THR A 226 -18.03 -19.17 0.67
C THR A 226 -17.36 -17.87 1.15
N GLN A 227 -16.83 -17.88 2.38
CA GLN A 227 -16.15 -16.73 2.97
C GLN A 227 -14.81 -16.50 2.29
N ILE A 228 -14.05 -17.58 2.11
CA ILE A 228 -12.75 -17.53 1.46
C ILE A 228 -12.91 -17.12 -0.01
N LYS A 229 -13.88 -17.66 -0.76
CA LYS A 229 -14.19 -17.18 -2.12
C LYS A 229 -14.53 -15.68 -2.16
N SER A 230 -15.27 -15.20 -1.17
CA SER A 230 -15.57 -13.77 -1.07
C SER A 230 -14.32 -12.93 -0.82
N PHE A 231 -13.39 -13.44 0.00
CA PHE A 231 -12.09 -12.82 0.27
C PHE A 231 -11.16 -12.83 -0.96
N GLU A 232 -11.03 -13.97 -1.61
CA GLU A 232 -10.32 -14.16 -2.89
C GLU A 232 -10.77 -13.11 -3.94
N SER A 233 -12.08 -12.87 -4.05
CA SER A 233 -12.58 -11.82 -4.95
C SER A 233 -12.03 -10.43 -4.63
N ARG A 234 -11.74 -10.12 -3.35
CA ARG A 234 -11.18 -8.83 -2.95
C ARG A 234 -9.70 -8.69 -3.31
N LEU A 235 -8.94 -9.78 -3.30
CA LEU A 235 -7.56 -9.79 -3.81
C LEU A 235 -7.51 -9.55 -5.33
N HIS A 236 -8.47 -10.12 -6.06
CA HIS A 236 -8.61 -9.85 -7.49
C HIS A 236 -9.06 -8.40 -7.73
N TRP A 237 -10.02 -7.88 -6.95
CA TRP A 237 -10.45 -6.47 -7.03
C TRP A 237 -9.31 -5.48 -6.75
N HIS A 238 -8.43 -5.79 -5.79
CA HIS A 238 -7.23 -5.00 -5.50
C HIS A 238 -6.42 -4.76 -6.78
N CYS A 239 -5.99 -5.83 -7.46
CA CYS A 239 -5.18 -5.70 -8.67
C CYS A 239 -5.99 -5.14 -9.85
N HIS A 240 -7.28 -5.46 -9.93
CA HIS A 240 -8.15 -4.98 -11.00
C HIS A 240 -8.29 -3.45 -10.99
N PHE A 241 -8.46 -2.83 -9.82
CA PHE A 241 -8.58 -1.38 -9.74
C PHE A 241 -7.26 -0.67 -9.95
N ILE A 242 -6.15 -1.22 -9.46
CA ILE A 242 -4.83 -0.64 -9.74
C ILE A 242 -4.51 -0.75 -11.23
N GLN A 243 -4.86 -1.87 -11.89
CA GLN A 243 -4.76 -1.99 -13.35
C GLN A 243 -5.56 -0.89 -14.07
N LYS A 244 -6.71 -0.47 -13.52
CA LYS A 244 -7.47 0.64 -14.11
C LYS A 244 -6.73 1.97 -14.01
N LEU A 245 -6.04 2.23 -12.90
CA LEU A 245 -5.19 3.42 -12.74
C LEU A 245 -3.99 3.35 -13.69
N GLU A 246 -3.35 2.19 -13.80
CA GLU A 246 -2.22 1.97 -14.72
C GLU A 246 -2.60 2.20 -16.19
N ASP A 247 -3.80 1.77 -16.61
CA ASP A 247 -4.24 1.93 -17.99
C ASP A 247 -4.75 3.36 -18.31
N GLU A 248 -5.24 4.12 -17.31
CA GLU A 248 -5.75 5.49 -17.45
C GLU A 248 -5.25 6.35 -16.28
N PRO A 249 -3.95 6.71 -16.27
CA PRO A 249 -3.35 7.43 -15.15
C PRO A 249 -3.92 8.85 -14.99
N ALA A 250 -4.50 9.43 -16.04
CA ALA A 250 -5.10 10.75 -15.96
C ALA A 250 -6.31 10.80 -15.00
N VAL A 251 -6.88 9.66 -14.59
CA VAL A 251 -7.99 9.62 -13.62
C VAL A 251 -7.63 10.20 -12.25
N GLU A 252 -6.35 10.30 -11.93
CA GLU A 252 -5.86 11.02 -10.75
C GLU A 252 -6.21 12.52 -10.79
N PHE A 253 -6.18 13.13 -11.98
CA PHE A 253 -6.34 14.58 -12.15
C PHE A 253 -7.67 14.99 -12.77
N ARG A 254 -8.39 14.05 -13.40
CA ARG A 254 -9.68 14.34 -14.05
C ARG A 254 -10.65 13.16 -13.94
N PRO A 255 -11.97 13.42 -13.94
CA PRO A 255 -12.95 12.33 -13.96
C PRO A 255 -12.77 11.40 -15.16
N PHE A 256 -12.95 10.09 -14.91
CA PHE A 256 -12.80 9.04 -15.92
C PHE A 256 -13.72 9.24 -17.12
N HIS A 257 -14.99 9.58 -16.87
CA HIS A 257 -15.98 9.76 -17.91
C HIS A 257 -16.15 11.26 -18.24
N PRO A 258 -16.01 11.68 -19.51
CA PRO A 258 -16.05 13.10 -19.90
C PRO A 258 -17.31 13.86 -19.49
N ALA A 259 -18.47 13.18 -19.41
CA ALA A 259 -19.71 13.82 -18.96
C ALA A 259 -19.63 14.44 -17.54
N TYR A 260 -18.67 14.01 -16.72
CA TYR A 260 -18.48 14.56 -15.37
C TYR A 260 -17.52 15.77 -15.35
N HIS A 261 -16.91 16.15 -16.48
CA HIS A 261 -15.96 17.28 -16.54
C HIS A 261 -16.63 18.63 -16.31
N ALA A 262 -17.90 18.77 -16.72
CA ALA A 262 -18.68 20.00 -16.59
C ALA A 262 -19.50 20.07 -15.29
N LEU A 263 -19.38 19.08 -14.39
CA LEU A 263 -20.12 19.13 -13.12
C LEU A 263 -19.51 20.18 -12.20
N GLU A 264 -20.28 21.23 -11.92
CA GLU A 264 -19.96 22.19 -10.88
C GLU A 264 -20.07 21.52 -9.51
N LYS A 265 -18.92 21.33 -8.85
CA LYS A 265 -18.83 20.76 -7.50
C LYS A 265 -18.82 21.83 -6.40
N GLY A 266 -19.08 23.08 -6.78
CA GLY A 266 -18.91 24.26 -5.95
C GLY A 266 -20.22 24.98 -5.63
N GLY A 267 -20.17 25.80 -4.60
CA GLY A 267 -21.24 26.67 -4.10
C GLY A 267 -20.69 27.50 -2.95
N SER A 268 -21.39 28.56 -2.54
CA SER A 268 -20.91 29.46 -1.48
C SER A 268 -20.69 28.74 -0.12
N ASP A 269 -21.33 27.60 0.10
CA ASP A 269 -21.23 26.80 1.32
C ASP A 269 -20.42 25.51 1.15
N ALA A 270 -19.89 25.21 -0.05
CA ALA A 270 -19.19 23.96 -0.34
C ALA A 270 -17.98 23.74 0.57
N ALA A 271 -17.20 24.80 0.83
CA ALA A 271 -16.06 24.73 1.74
C ALA A 271 -16.48 24.39 3.18
N ALA A 272 -17.57 25.00 3.66
CA ALA A 272 -18.11 24.73 5.00
C ALA A 272 -18.66 23.29 5.11
N ARG A 273 -19.35 22.80 4.07
CA ARG A 273 -19.84 21.41 4.01
C ARG A 273 -18.69 20.41 3.96
N LEU A 274 -17.64 20.69 3.18
CA LEU A 274 -16.44 19.84 3.13
C LEU A 274 -15.75 19.77 4.49
N ALA A 275 -15.58 20.91 5.16
CA ALA A 275 -14.99 20.95 6.50
C ALA A 275 -15.81 20.12 7.50
N ALA A 276 -17.15 20.29 7.50
CA ALA A 276 -18.04 19.51 8.34
C ALA A 276 -17.95 18.00 8.04
N TRP A 277 -17.84 17.60 6.77
CA TRP A 277 -17.64 16.21 6.38
C TRP A 277 -16.28 15.67 6.87
N GLN A 278 -15.18 16.40 6.63
CA GLN A 278 -13.84 16.01 7.05
C GLN A 278 -13.74 15.82 8.57
N SER A 279 -14.39 16.70 9.37
CA SER A 279 -14.38 16.62 10.83
C SER A 279 -15.47 15.70 11.42
N GLY A 280 -16.32 15.09 10.59
CA GLY A 280 -17.47 14.31 11.05
C GLY A 280 -18.45 15.12 11.91
N GLN A 281 -18.86 16.28 11.42
CA GLN A 281 -19.82 17.22 12.03
C GLN A 281 -20.93 17.63 11.04
N THR A 282 -21.29 16.72 10.13
CA THR A 282 -22.34 16.93 9.11
C THR A 282 -23.75 16.97 9.71
N GLY A 283 -23.93 16.44 10.93
CA GLY A 283 -25.24 16.26 11.54
C GLY A 283 -25.92 14.94 11.15
N TYR A 284 -25.29 14.13 10.29
CA TYR A 284 -25.75 12.78 9.94
C TYR A 284 -24.98 11.75 10.77
N PRO A 285 -25.60 11.13 11.79
CA PRO A 285 -24.86 10.36 12.80
C PRO A 285 -23.96 9.24 12.24
N LEU A 286 -24.41 8.54 11.18
CA LEU A 286 -23.62 7.47 10.57
C LEU A 286 -22.40 8.00 9.79
N VAL A 287 -22.56 9.12 9.07
CA VAL A 287 -21.45 9.77 8.33
C VAL A 287 -20.42 10.28 9.34
N ASP A 288 -20.89 11.00 10.35
CA ASP A 288 -20.06 11.58 11.40
C ASP A 288 -19.28 10.50 12.18
N ALA A 289 -19.95 9.40 12.55
CA ALA A 289 -19.30 8.27 13.19
C ALA A 289 -18.23 7.62 12.30
N CYS A 290 -18.48 7.49 10.99
CA CYS A 290 -17.50 6.92 10.07
C CYS A 290 -16.26 7.79 9.91
N MET A 291 -16.43 9.12 9.79
CA MET A 291 -15.32 10.05 9.65
C MET A 291 -14.48 10.13 10.92
N ARG A 292 -15.11 10.17 12.10
CA ARG A 292 -14.41 10.11 13.40
C ARG A 292 -13.71 8.76 13.64
N TYR A 293 -14.33 7.65 13.22
CA TYR A 293 -13.71 6.32 13.29
C TYR A 293 -12.47 6.23 12.39
N LEU A 294 -12.55 6.77 11.17
CA LEU A 294 -11.43 6.86 10.26
C LEU A 294 -10.31 7.74 10.84
N ASP A 295 -10.65 8.87 11.44
CA ASP A 295 -9.67 9.77 12.06
C ASP A 295 -8.93 9.09 13.22
N ALA A 296 -9.66 8.47 14.16
CA ALA A 296 -9.08 7.86 15.34
C ALA A 296 -8.27 6.58 15.06
N GLY A 297 -8.64 5.80 14.03
CA GLY A 297 -8.09 4.46 13.77
C GLY A 297 -7.40 4.27 12.42
N GLY A 298 -7.46 5.25 11.50
CA GLY A 298 -6.82 5.19 10.19
C GLY A 298 -7.39 4.13 9.24
N TRP A 299 -8.56 3.56 9.55
CA TRP A 299 -9.18 2.54 8.72
C TRP A 299 -10.69 2.68 8.74
N LEU A 300 -11.32 2.37 7.61
CA LEU A 300 -12.77 2.28 7.48
C LEU A 300 -13.11 1.08 6.59
N THR A 301 -14.25 0.41 6.82
CA THR A 301 -14.68 -0.68 5.93
C THR A 301 -15.06 -0.16 4.55
N PHE A 302 -14.85 -0.98 3.51
CA PHE A 302 -15.11 -0.61 2.11
C PHE A 302 -16.52 -0.01 1.90
N ARG A 303 -17.56 -0.60 2.49
CA ARG A 303 -18.93 -0.06 2.32
C ARG A 303 -19.10 1.33 2.93
N MET A 304 -18.46 1.58 4.07
CA MET A 304 -18.53 2.88 4.71
C MET A 304 -17.68 3.90 3.96
N ARG A 305 -16.53 3.50 3.39
CA ARG A 305 -15.77 4.35 2.44
C ARG A 305 -16.64 4.77 1.25
N ALA A 306 -17.31 3.81 0.61
CA ALA A 306 -18.20 4.11 -0.51
C ALA A 306 -19.35 5.04 -0.11
N MET A 307 -19.93 4.84 1.09
CA MET A 307 -20.99 5.70 1.61
C MET A 307 -20.51 7.13 1.86
N VAL A 308 -19.39 7.33 2.58
CA VAL A 308 -18.90 8.68 2.88
C VAL A 308 -18.46 9.41 1.61
N MET A 309 -17.90 8.71 0.63
CA MET A 309 -17.53 9.29 -0.68
C MET A 309 -18.74 9.60 -1.56
N SER A 310 -19.85 8.87 -1.41
CA SER A 310 -21.10 9.18 -2.10
C SER A 310 -21.86 10.33 -1.47
N PHE A 311 -21.61 10.61 -0.18
CA PHE A 311 -22.22 11.70 0.56
C PHE A 311 -21.49 13.04 0.32
N ALA A 312 -20.16 12.99 0.18
CA ALA A 312 -19.30 14.12 -0.15
C ALA A 312 -19.60 14.70 -1.53
#